data_AF-K1R1H3-F1
#
_entry.id   AF-K1R1H3-F1
#
_cell.length_a   1.000
_cell.length_b   1.000
_cell.length_c   1.000
_cell.angle_alpha   90.00
_cell.angle_beta   90.00
_cell.angle_gamma   90.00
#
_symmetry.space_group_name_H-M   'P 1'
#
loop_
_entity.id
_entity.type
_entity.pdbx_description
1 polymer ?
#
loop_
_entity_poly.entity_id
_entity_poly.type
_entity_poly.pdbx_seq_one_letter_code
_entity_poly.pdbx_strand_id
1 'polypeptide(L)'
;MTEIIEAKFDQVSAFREALRKAKKSTIFVEATYDDFWASGIDKEGTIHTHPTAWPGQNKLGEILTNVATSHSNDNRTTQRSNSAPRMSKEGSQRAISSMLSELRAPRKRDCSGTRKNSPKSQKQDNSDG
;
A
#
# COMPACT_ATOMS: atom_id res chain seq x y z
N MET A 1 4.37 -24.66 -9.10
CA MET A 1 5.27 -23.53 -9.44
C MET A 1 4.73 -22.21 -8.91
N THR A 2 3.46 -21.86 -9.18
CA THR A 2 2.83 -20.63 -8.65
C THR A 2 2.97 -20.46 -7.14
N GLU A 3 2.65 -21.49 -6.34
CA GLU A 3 2.80 -21.46 -4.88
C GLU A 3 4.22 -21.13 -4.41
N ILE A 4 5.24 -21.59 -5.15
CA ILE A 4 6.64 -21.29 -4.85
C ILE A 4 6.92 -19.81 -5.13
N ILE A 5 6.43 -19.27 -6.24
CA ILE A 5 6.60 -17.85 -6.58
C ILE A 5 5.88 -16.95 -5.58
N GLU A 6 4.67 -17.31 -5.15
CA GLU A 6 3.94 -16.61 -4.08
C GLU A 6 4.74 -16.65 -2.77
N ALA A 7 5.21 -17.84 -2.35
CA ALA A 7 6.04 -17.95 -1.16
C ALA A 7 7.33 -17.11 -1.27
N LYS A 8 7.95 -17.03 -2.46
CA LYS A 8 9.12 -16.17 -2.70
C LYS A 8 8.76 -14.69 -2.64
N PHE A 9 7.59 -14.30 -3.14
CA PHE A 9 7.07 -12.94 -3.01
C PHE A 9 6.92 -12.53 -1.54
N ASP A 10 6.42 -13.42 -0.69
CA ASP A 10 6.26 -13.13 0.74
C ASP A 10 7.60 -13.11 1.48
N GLN A 11 8.50 -14.05 1.17
CA GLN A 11 9.75 -14.25 1.91
C GLN A 11 10.87 -13.30 1.48
N VAL A 12 10.91 -12.87 0.21
CA VAL A 12 12.05 -12.13 -0.35
C VAL A 12 11.64 -10.70 -0.71
N SER A 13 12.00 -9.75 0.16
CA SER A 13 11.64 -8.33 0.02
C SER A 13 12.09 -7.71 -1.30
N ALA A 14 13.34 -7.97 -1.73
CA ALA A 14 13.88 -7.43 -2.97
C ALA A 14 13.10 -7.93 -4.21
N PHE A 15 12.70 -9.21 -4.21
CA PHE A 15 11.91 -9.81 -5.28
C PHE A 15 10.49 -9.21 -5.32
N ARG A 16 9.84 -9.08 -4.16
CA ARG A 16 8.57 -8.39 -4.00
C ARG A 16 8.59 -6.96 -4.52
N GLU A 17 9.63 -6.20 -4.19
CA GLU A 17 9.78 -4.83 -4.66
C GLU A 17 9.98 -4.75 -6.18
N ALA A 18 10.76 -5.67 -6.76
CA ALA A 18 10.94 -5.73 -8.21
C ALA A 18 9.60 -5.96 -8.93
N LEU A 19 8.78 -6.90 -8.44
CA LEU A 19 7.45 -7.17 -8.99
C LEU A 19 6.48 -6.00 -8.78
N ARG A 20 6.52 -5.31 -7.63
CA ARG A 20 5.68 -4.12 -7.37
C ARG A 20 6.03 -2.90 -8.23
N LYS A 21 7.31 -2.74 -8.61
CA LYS A 21 7.79 -1.64 -9.46
C LYS A 21 7.43 -1.84 -10.95
N ALA A 22 7.12 -3.06 -11.35
CA ALA A 22 6.77 -3.36 -12.74
C ALA A 22 5.47 -2.66 -13.16
N LYS A 23 5.45 -2.17 -14.41
CA LYS A 23 4.26 -1.56 -14.98
C LYS A 23 3.32 -2.68 -15.46
N LYS A 24 2.03 -2.36 -15.63
CA LYS A 24 1.06 -3.31 -16.21
C LYS A 24 1.42 -3.79 -17.62
N SER A 25 2.21 -3.01 -18.35
CA SER A 25 2.71 -3.35 -19.69
C SER A 25 4.05 -4.09 -19.68
N THR A 26 4.63 -4.37 -18.51
CA THR A 26 5.90 -5.07 -18.39
C THR A 26 5.68 -6.55 -18.64
N ILE A 27 6.53 -7.15 -19.49
CA ILE A 27 6.57 -8.58 -19.74
C ILE A 27 7.78 -9.14 -19.00
N PHE A 28 7.53 -10.07 -18.08
CA PHE A 28 8.59 -10.85 -17.46
C PHE A 28 8.96 -12.02 -18.37
N VAL A 29 10.24 -12.28 -18.53
CA VAL A 29 10.72 -13.39 -19.35
C VAL A 29 12.08 -13.87 -18.84
N GLU A 30 12.26 -15.18 -18.82
CA GLU A 30 13.58 -15.80 -18.68
C GLU A 30 14.17 -15.98 -20.08
N ALA A 31 15.39 -15.47 -20.30
CA ALA A 31 16.01 -15.45 -21.62
C ALA A 31 17.00 -16.59 -21.79
N THR A 32 16.46 -17.81 -21.83
CA THR A 32 17.20 -19.07 -21.95
C THR A 32 16.58 -19.96 -23.01
N TYR A 33 17.36 -20.92 -23.52
CA TYR A 33 16.92 -21.96 -24.46
C TYR A 33 16.06 -23.03 -23.77
N ASP A 34 14.93 -22.62 -23.19
CA ASP A 34 13.88 -23.48 -22.66
C ASP A 34 12.54 -23.07 -23.29
N ASP A 35 11.91 -24.01 -24.00
CA ASP A 35 10.71 -23.74 -24.79
C ASP A 35 9.42 -23.76 -23.95
N PHE A 36 9.49 -24.10 -22.66
CA PHE A 36 8.34 -24.18 -21.77
C PHE A 36 8.35 -23.08 -20.71
N TRP A 37 9.43 -22.96 -19.94
CA TRP A 37 9.53 -21.98 -18.85
C TRP A 37 9.98 -20.60 -19.33
N ALA A 38 10.74 -20.53 -20.42
CA ALA A 38 11.49 -19.35 -20.86
C ALA A 38 11.10 -18.91 -22.29
N SER A 39 11.89 -18.01 -22.89
CA SER A 39 11.71 -17.52 -24.26
C SER A 39 12.14 -18.52 -25.35
N GLY A 40 12.90 -19.57 -24.99
CA GLY A 40 13.46 -20.53 -25.95
C GLY A 40 14.61 -19.96 -26.80
N ILE A 41 15.09 -18.74 -26.49
CA ILE A 41 16.21 -18.08 -27.17
C ILE A 41 17.10 -17.36 -26.15
N ASP A 42 18.28 -16.92 -26.60
CA ASP A 42 19.22 -16.20 -25.76
C ASP A 42 18.73 -14.79 -25.40
N LYS A 43 19.50 -14.11 -24.55
CA LYS A 43 19.21 -12.75 -24.10
C LYS A 43 19.07 -11.75 -25.24
N GLU A 44 20.00 -11.76 -26.19
CA GLU A 44 19.97 -10.81 -27.31
C GLU A 44 18.78 -11.11 -28.23
N GLY A 45 18.53 -12.39 -28.55
CA GLY A 45 17.35 -12.80 -29.29
C GLY A 45 16.05 -12.39 -28.60
N THR A 46 15.95 -12.58 -27.29
CA THR A 46 14.75 -12.26 -26.49
C THR A 46 14.43 -10.76 -26.53
N ILE A 47 15.45 -9.90 -26.44
CA ILE A 47 15.27 -8.44 -26.46
C ILE A 47 14.82 -7.94 -27.84
N HIS A 48 15.35 -8.53 -28.92
CA HIS A 48 15.10 -8.07 -30.30
C HIS A 48 13.95 -8.80 -30.99
N THR A 49 13.38 -9.82 -30.36
CA THR A 49 12.25 -10.59 -30.90
C THR A 49 10.96 -10.21 -30.17
N HIS A 50 9.89 -9.97 -30.93
CA HIS A 50 8.59 -9.71 -30.33
C HIS A 50 8.12 -10.93 -29.51
N PRO A 51 7.49 -10.76 -28.33
CA PRO A 51 7.09 -11.87 -27.47
C PRO A 51 6.23 -12.95 -28.13
N THR A 52 5.42 -12.58 -29.13
CA THR A 52 4.58 -13.51 -29.91
C THR A 52 5.36 -14.39 -30.88
N ALA A 53 6.63 -14.08 -31.12
CA ALA A 53 7.53 -14.81 -32.00
C ALA A 53 8.61 -15.57 -31.22
N TRP A 54 8.59 -15.55 -29.89
CA TRP A 54 9.45 -16.40 -29.09
C TRP A 54 9.05 -17.87 -29.29
N PRO A 55 10.01 -18.79 -29.50
CA PRO A 55 9.71 -20.21 -29.59
C PRO A 55 9.21 -20.78 -28.26
N GLY A 56 9.66 -20.21 -27.13
CA GLY A 56 9.26 -20.64 -25.81
C GLY A 56 7.94 -20.05 -25.32
N GLN A 57 7.25 -20.80 -24.47
CA GLN A 57 5.93 -20.44 -23.92
C GLN A 57 6.00 -19.38 -22.81
N ASN A 58 7.18 -19.13 -22.23
CA ASN A 58 7.40 -18.19 -21.13
C ASN A 58 6.44 -18.41 -19.94
N LYS A 59 6.23 -19.67 -19.53
CA LYS A 59 5.30 -20.00 -18.43
C LYS A 59 5.71 -19.36 -17.10
N LEU A 60 7.00 -19.18 -16.87
CA LEU A 60 7.48 -18.50 -15.67
C LEU A 60 7.07 -17.02 -15.67
N GLY A 61 7.24 -16.33 -16.80
CA GLY A 61 6.83 -14.94 -16.98
C GLY A 61 5.34 -14.71 -16.78
N GLU A 62 4.51 -15.65 -17.25
CA GLU A 62 3.06 -15.64 -17.04
C GLU A 62 2.72 -15.71 -15.54
N ILE A 63 3.34 -16.63 -14.80
CA ILE A 63 3.15 -16.76 -13.35
C ILE A 63 3.60 -15.48 -12.61
N LEU A 64 4.78 -14.94 -12.94
CA LEU A 64 5.28 -13.70 -12.33
C LEU A 64 4.33 -12.52 -12.55
N THR A 65 3.74 -12.43 -13.75
CA THR A 65 2.74 -11.41 -14.10
C THR A 65 1.48 -11.56 -13.25
N ASN A 66 0.99 -12.79 -13.08
CA ASN A 66 -0.20 -13.06 -12.27
C ASN A 66 0.03 -12.69 -10.80
N VAL A 67 1.18 -13.06 -10.22
CA VAL A 67 1.52 -12.66 -8.84
C VAL A 67 1.64 -11.14 -8.73
N ALA A 68 2.33 -10.47 -9.66
CA ALA A 68 2.48 -9.01 -9.64
C ALA A 68 1.12 -8.28 -9.72
N THR A 69 0.19 -8.78 -10.54
CA THR A 69 -1.14 -8.16 -10.72
C THR A 69 -2.07 -8.43 -9.54
N SER A 70 -2.08 -9.64 -8.99
CA SER A 70 -2.85 -9.99 -7.78
C SER A 70 -2.50 -9.07 -6.61
N HIS A 71 -1.21 -8.84 -6.37
CA HIS A 71 -0.73 -8.01 -5.25
C HIS A 71 -0.73 -6.50 -5.55
N SER A 72 -0.93 -6.09 -6.80
CA SER A 72 -1.10 -4.67 -7.17
C SER A 72 -2.47 -4.13 -6.75
N ASN A 73 -3.50 -4.97 -6.83
CA ASN A 73 -4.88 -4.61 -6.49
C ASN A 73 -5.09 -4.42 -4.99
N ASP A 74 -4.34 -5.14 -4.16
CA ASP A 74 -4.48 -5.10 -2.69
C ASP A 74 -4.11 -3.71 -2.11
N ASN A 75 -3.15 -3.01 -2.72
CA ASN A 75 -2.80 -1.64 -2.36
C ASN A 75 -3.92 -0.63 -2.69
N ARG A 76 -4.82 -0.94 -3.62
CA ARG A 76 -5.95 -0.07 -4.00
C ARG A 76 -7.12 -0.17 -3.03
N THR A 77 -7.23 -1.30 -2.32
CA THR A 77 -8.24 -1.57 -1.30
C THR A 77 -7.80 -1.24 0.12
N THR A 78 -6.58 -0.71 0.31
CA THR A 78 -6.21 -0.03 1.56
C THR A 78 -7.27 1.03 1.83
N GLN A 79 -8.16 0.69 2.75
CA GLN A 79 -9.32 1.47 3.11
C GLN A 79 -8.91 2.92 3.30
N ARG A 80 -9.37 3.81 2.42
CA ARG A 80 -9.66 5.17 2.86
C ARG A 80 -10.53 4.98 4.08
N SER A 81 -10.04 5.35 5.25
CA SER A 81 -10.81 5.28 6.49
C SER A 81 -12.17 5.90 6.20
N ASN A 82 -13.22 5.08 6.10
CA ASN A 82 -14.58 5.56 6.04
C ASN A 82 -14.86 6.10 7.44
N SER A 83 -14.45 7.34 7.68
CA SER A 83 -14.92 8.08 8.84
C SER A 83 -16.43 8.08 8.76
N ALA A 84 -17.09 7.49 9.77
CA ALA A 84 -18.54 7.53 9.87
C ALA A 84 -19.03 8.96 9.63
N PRO A 85 -20.09 9.17 8.84
CA PRO A 85 -20.63 10.50 8.61
C PRO A 85 -20.98 11.11 9.98
N ARG A 86 -20.27 12.17 10.37
CA ARG A 86 -20.60 12.91 11.58
C ARG A 86 -21.97 13.53 11.34
N MET A 87 -22.97 13.12 12.13
CA MET A 87 -24.24 13.83 12.21
C MET A 87 -23.93 15.29 12.50
N SER A 88 -24.31 16.19 11.60
CA SER A 88 -24.22 17.62 11.82
C SER A 88 -25.17 17.98 12.96
N LYS A 89 -24.66 18.05 14.18
CA LYS A 89 -25.22 19.01 15.12
C LYS A 89 -24.92 20.39 14.52
N GLU A 90 -25.94 21.24 14.36
CA GLU A 90 -25.76 22.66 14.07
C GLU A 90 -24.99 23.35 15.21
N GLY A 91 -23.71 23.03 15.35
CA GLY A 91 -22.74 23.76 16.15
C GLY A 91 -22.03 24.69 15.19
N SER A 92 -22.41 25.96 15.22
CA SER A 92 -21.81 27.11 14.54
C SER A 92 -20.40 26.83 14.00
N GLN A 93 -20.31 26.46 12.71
CA GLN A 93 -19.04 26.37 12.03
C GLN A 93 -18.45 27.79 11.95
N ARG A 94 -17.32 28.02 12.62
CA ARG A 94 -16.63 29.31 12.53
C ARG A 94 -16.16 29.52 11.10
N ALA A 95 -16.50 30.68 10.52
CA ALA A 95 -16.04 31.05 9.20
C ALA A 95 -14.51 31.07 9.15
N ILE A 96 -13.93 30.48 8.10
CA ILE A 96 -12.47 30.35 7.93
C ILE A 96 -11.77 31.72 8.00
N SER A 97 -12.42 32.76 7.50
CA SER A 97 -11.97 34.14 7.58
C SER A 97 -11.74 34.61 9.03
N SER A 98 -12.60 34.21 9.97
CA SER A 98 -12.48 34.54 11.38
C SER A 98 -11.29 33.85 12.05
N MET A 99 -10.90 32.67 11.58
CA MET A 99 -9.73 31.95 12.11
C MET A 99 -8.43 32.57 11.58
N LEU A 100 -8.41 32.95 10.31
CA LEU A 100 -7.24 33.58 9.68
C LEU A 100 -6.96 34.97 10.26
N SER A 101 -8.00 35.74 10.58
CA SER A 101 -7.83 37.05 11.23
C SER A 101 -7.30 36.91 12.67
N GLU A 102 -7.72 35.89 13.40
CA GLU A 102 -7.26 35.63 14.77
C GLU A 102 -5.78 35.19 14.83
N LEU A 103 -5.28 34.50 13.81
CA LEU A 103 -3.86 34.16 13.68
C LEU A 103 -2.99 35.36 13.32
N ARG A 104 -3.57 36.36 12.66
CA ARG A 104 -2.86 37.58 12.25
C ARG A 104 -2.69 38.58 13.39
N ALA A 105 -3.52 38.49 14.43
CA ALA A 105 -3.40 39.32 15.61
C ALA A 105 -2.37 38.71 16.59
N PRO A 106 -1.33 39.45 17.02
CA PRO A 106 -0.42 38.97 18.04
C PRO A 106 -1.16 38.83 19.37
N ARG A 107 -1.47 37.59 19.78
CA ARG A 107 -1.97 37.32 21.12
C ARG A 107 -0.89 37.68 22.15
N LYS A 108 -1.18 38.63 23.06
CA LYS A 108 -0.47 38.65 24.35
C LYS A 108 -0.78 37.31 25.04
N ARG A 109 0.25 36.50 25.27
CA ARG A 109 0.12 35.31 26.09
C ARG A 109 -0.03 35.76 27.54
N ASP A 110 -1.26 35.76 28.03
CA ASP A 110 -1.48 35.71 29.47
C ASP A 110 -1.41 34.23 29.88
N CYS A 111 -0.27 33.85 30.43
CA CYS A 111 -0.03 32.53 31.01
C CYS A 111 -0.77 32.42 32.36
N SER A 112 -2.10 32.37 32.35
CA SER A 112 -2.88 31.99 33.55
C SER A 112 -4.07 31.13 33.15
N GLY A 113 -3.84 29.83 33.05
CA GLY A 113 -4.88 28.82 32.78
C GLY A 113 -4.69 27.65 33.73
N THR A 114 -5.40 27.71 34.85
CA THR A 114 -5.60 26.68 35.86
C THR A 114 -5.84 25.30 35.26
N ARG A 115 -5.05 24.31 35.69
CA ARG A 115 -5.27 22.89 35.35
C ARG A 115 -6.64 22.48 35.91
N LYS A 116 -7.62 22.22 35.04
CA LYS A 116 -8.85 21.53 35.43
C LYS A 116 -8.50 20.06 35.68
N ASN A 117 -8.78 19.59 36.90
CA ASN A 117 -8.48 18.23 37.35
C ASN A 117 -9.10 17.17 36.44
N SER A 118 -8.30 16.15 36.12
CA SER A 118 -8.76 14.90 35.51
C SER A 118 -9.64 14.13 36.51
N PRO A 119 -10.73 13.47 36.06
CA PRO A 119 -11.50 12.59 36.93
C PRO A 119 -10.66 11.37 37.35
N LYS A 120 -10.59 11.11 38.66
CA LYS A 120 -9.99 9.90 39.25
C LYS A 120 -10.79 8.67 38.79
N SER A 121 -10.11 7.68 38.21
CA SER A 121 -10.66 6.34 38.03
C SER A 121 -10.65 5.63 39.38
N GLN A 122 -11.83 5.33 39.94
CA GLN A 122 -11.96 4.46 41.11
C GLN A 122 -11.62 3.03 40.70
N LYS A 123 -10.54 2.47 41.27
CA LYS A 123 -10.34 1.03 41.34
C LYS A 123 -11.29 0.48 42.40
N GLN A 124 -12.24 -0.35 42.01
CA GLN A 124 -12.88 -1.29 42.93
C GLN A 124 -12.00 -2.53 42.98
N ASP A 125 -11.22 -2.66 44.07
CA ASP A 125 -10.80 -3.96 44.57
C ASP A 125 -11.99 -4.55 45.30
N ASN A 126 -12.51 -5.69 44.83
CA ASN A 126 -13.32 -6.58 45.66
C ASN A 126 -12.60 -7.92 45.73
N SER A 127 -12.14 -8.20 46.94
CA SER A 127 -11.57 -9.43 47.46
C SER A 127 -12.65 -10.49 47.75
N ASP A 128 -12.21 -11.74 47.65
CA ASP A 128 -12.70 -12.98 48.29
C ASP A 128 -14.06 -13.59 47.93
N GLY A 129 -13.98 -14.90 47.71
CA GLY A 129 -15.04 -15.89 47.48
C GLY A 129 -14.42 -17.21 47.07
#